data_AF-A0A924VRR2-F1
#
_entry.id   AF-A0A924VRR2-F1
#
_cell.length_a   1.000
_cell.length_b   1.000
_cell.length_c   1.000
_cell.angle_alpha   90.00
_cell.angle_beta   90.00
_cell.angle_gamma   90.00
#
_symmetry.space_group_name_H-M   'P 1'
#
loop_
_entity.id
_entity.type
_entity.pdbx_description
1 polymer ?
#
loop_
_entity_poly.entity_id
_entity_poly.type
_entity_poly.pdbx_seq_one_letter_code
_entity_poly.pdbx_strand_id
1 'polypeptide(L)'
;MFKRILAFTLMLCFIFTCVVFAETAEEARQKLNQLNQEKGNLQQKLDVNKEQKSNVVKDKKTTEAEIAKKEQLIADMQNQLNESEARVKSLLEEHQKAVQTMESQREALKKRLRTMAEQGQSNYLEVIFSATSFSDVLSRYELVQDVLGYDKKLLQTQKDNVDRVMVLKSAAEIEKKEK
;
A
#
# COMPACT_ATOMS: atom_id res chain seq x y z
N MET A 1 -70.60 -48.24 -74.87
CA MET A 1 -69.21 -48.30 -74.36
C MET A 1 -68.61 -46.93 -74.07
N PHE A 2 -68.74 -45.94 -74.97
CA PHE A 2 -68.16 -44.59 -74.79
C PHE A 2 -68.45 -43.90 -73.44
N LYS A 3 -69.70 -43.93 -72.94
CA LYS A 3 -70.06 -43.30 -71.65
C LYS A 3 -69.37 -43.94 -70.43
N ARG A 4 -69.01 -45.23 -70.50
CA ARG A 4 -68.30 -45.93 -69.41
C ARG A 4 -66.81 -45.60 -69.42
N ILE A 5 -66.21 -45.50 -70.60
CA ILE A 5 -64.80 -45.11 -70.78
C ILE A 5 -64.58 -43.65 -70.32
N LEU A 6 -65.51 -42.75 -70.65
CA LEU A 6 -65.44 -41.34 -70.24
C LEU A 6 -65.57 -41.15 -68.72
N ALA A 7 -66.38 -41.97 -68.05
CA ALA A 7 -66.51 -41.94 -66.59
C ALA A 7 -65.23 -42.43 -65.88
N PHE A 8 -64.59 -43.47 -66.43
CA PHE A 8 -63.33 -43.98 -65.90
C PHE A 8 -62.18 -42.99 -66.08
N THR A 9 -62.07 -42.29 -67.22
CA THR A 9 -61.03 -41.28 -67.44
C THR A 9 -61.22 -40.04 -66.55
N LEU A 10 -62.46 -39.62 -66.32
CA LEU A 10 -62.79 -38.53 -65.37
C LEU A 10 -62.46 -38.91 -63.93
N MET A 11 -62.78 -40.14 -63.52
CA MET A 11 -62.44 -40.65 -62.19
C MET A 11 -60.93 -40.76 -61.99
N LEU A 12 -60.19 -41.18 -63.02
CA LEU A 12 -58.73 -41.26 -62.99
C LEU A 12 -58.08 -39.88 -62.95
N CYS A 13 -58.62 -38.90 -63.69
CA CYS A 13 -58.21 -37.50 -63.58
C CYS A 13 -58.48 -36.94 -62.17
N PHE A 14 -59.63 -37.24 -61.58
CA PHE A 14 -60.00 -36.74 -60.24
C PHE A 14 -59.09 -37.33 -59.15
N ILE A 15 -58.78 -38.62 -59.23
CA ILE A 15 -57.83 -39.29 -58.31
C ILE A 15 -56.41 -38.71 -58.51
N PHE A 16 -55.97 -38.52 -59.75
CA PHE A 16 -54.64 -37.97 -60.04
C PHE A 16 -54.49 -36.53 -59.53
N THR A 17 -55.52 -35.68 -59.69
CA THR A 17 -55.50 -34.33 -59.10
C THR A 17 -55.49 -34.38 -57.57
N CYS A 18 -56.24 -35.28 -56.94
CA CYS A 18 -56.31 -35.37 -55.48
C CYS A 18 -54.96 -35.81 -54.85
N VAL A 19 -54.25 -36.74 -55.49
CA VAL A 19 -52.93 -37.22 -55.02
C VAL A 19 -51.85 -36.13 -55.14
N VAL A 20 -51.81 -35.40 -56.26
CA VAL A 20 -50.84 -34.31 -56.48
C VAL A 20 -51.05 -33.13 -55.52
N PHE A 21 -52.30 -32.78 -55.19
CA PHE A 21 -52.60 -31.75 -54.19
C PHE A 21 -52.29 -32.20 -52.74
N ALA A 22 -52.37 -33.51 -52.44
CA ALA A 22 -52.04 -34.05 -51.12
C ALA A 22 -50.52 -34.05 -50.85
N GLU A 23 -49.70 -34.46 -51.84
CA GLU A 23 -48.23 -34.49 -51.75
C GLU A 23 -47.64 -33.09 -51.56
N THR A 24 -48.15 -32.09 -52.29
CA THR A 24 -47.75 -30.68 -52.14
C THR A 24 -48.19 -30.04 -50.82
N ALA A 25 -49.34 -30.45 -50.27
CA ALA A 25 -49.79 -30.03 -48.94
C ALA A 25 -48.96 -30.65 -47.80
N GLU A 26 -48.48 -31.88 -47.97
CA GLU A 26 -47.63 -32.56 -46.99
C GLU A 26 -46.22 -31.97 -46.93
N GLU A 27 -45.62 -31.67 -48.08
CA GLU A 27 -44.35 -30.93 -48.14
C GLU A 27 -44.44 -29.54 -47.49
N ALA A 28 -45.53 -28.81 -47.71
CA ALA A 28 -45.78 -27.52 -47.08
C ALA A 28 -45.91 -27.65 -45.56
N ARG A 29 -46.57 -28.70 -45.06
CA ARG A 29 -46.68 -29.00 -43.62
C ARG A 29 -45.32 -29.36 -43.01
N GLN A 30 -44.50 -30.14 -43.71
CA GLN A 30 -43.15 -30.48 -43.25
C GLN A 30 -42.26 -29.24 -43.13
N LYS A 31 -42.25 -28.35 -44.14
CA LYS A 31 -41.54 -27.07 -44.09
C LYS A 31 -42.01 -26.18 -42.94
N LEU A 32 -43.33 -26.13 -42.70
CA LEU A 32 -43.90 -25.37 -41.60
C LEU A 32 -43.46 -25.92 -40.23
N ASN A 33 -43.44 -27.25 -40.06
CA ASN A 33 -42.95 -27.88 -38.85
C ASN A 33 -41.45 -27.63 -38.62
N GLN A 34 -40.63 -27.72 -39.68
CA GLN A 34 -39.20 -27.39 -39.61
C GLN A 34 -38.97 -25.93 -39.21
N LEU A 35 -39.66 -24.98 -39.84
CA LEU A 35 -39.57 -23.56 -39.50
C LEU A 35 -40.03 -23.28 -38.06
N ASN A 36 -41.07 -23.96 -37.57
CA ASN A 36 -41.50 -23.83 -36.18
C ASN A 36 -40.46 -24.39 -35.19
N GLN A 37 -39.81 -25.50 -35.53
CA GLN A 37 -38.73 -26.06 -34.73
C GLN A 37 -37.50 -25.13 -34.71
N GLU A 38 -37.10 -24.59 -35.87
CA GLU A 38 -36.03 -23.60 -35.97
C GLU A 38 -36.35 -22.33 -35.18
N LYS A 39 -37.59 -21.84 -35.26
CA LYS A 39 -38.06 -20.71 -34.46
C LYS A 39 -37.95 -20.99 -32.97
N GLY A 40 -38.36 -22.18 -32.52
CA GLY A 40 -38.22 -22.59 -31.11
C GLY A 40 -36.75 -22.63 -30.66
N ASN A 41 -35.88 -23.22 -31.49
CA ASN A 41 -34.44 -23.29 -31.21
C ASN A 41 -33.79 -21.89 -31.16
N LEU A 42 -34.16 -20.99 -32.08
CA LEU A 42 -33.69 -19.61 -32.11
C LEU A 42 -34.18 -18.83 -30.88
N GLN A 43 -35.43 -19.04 -30.45
CA GLN A 43 -35.97 -18.42 -29.25
C GLN A 43 -35.21 -18.87 -28.00
N GLN A 44 -34.94 -20.19 -27.87
CA GLN A 44 -34.14 -20.72 -26.76
C GLN A 44 -32.72 -20.15 -26.76
N LYS A 45 -32.05 -20.08 -27.93
CA LYS A 45 -30.73 -19.45 -28.05
C LYS A 45 -30.76 -17.97 -27.67
N LEU A 46 -31.81 -17.24 -28.05
CA LEU A 46 -31.97 -15.83 -27.70
C LEU A 46 -32.09 -15.64 -26.18
N ASP A 47 -32.85 -16.51 -25.51
CA ASP A 47 -33.06 -16.41 -24.06
C ASP A 47 -31.78 -16.78 -23.29
N VAL A 48 -31.05 -17.82 -23.72
CA VAL A 48 -29.70 -18.14 -23.18
C VAL A 48 -28.74 -16.96 -23.37
N ASN A 49 -28.70 -16.35 -24.56
CA ASN A 49 -27.83 -15.21 -24.83
C ASN A 49 -28.19 -13.98 -23.99
N LYS A 50 -29.49 -13.74 -23.73
CA LYS A 50 -29.94 -12.66 -22.83
C LYS A 50 -29.48 -12.90 -21.40
N GLU A 51 -29.59 -14.13 -20.91
CA GLU A 51 -29.12 -14.51 -19.58
C GLU A 51 -27.60 -14.35 -19.46
N GLN A 52 -26.84 -14.87 -20.43
CA GLN A 52 -25.40 -14.70 -20.49
C GLN A 52 -24.99 -13.22 -20.52
N LYS A 53 -25.67 -12.40 -21.33
CA LYS A 53 -25.43 -10.95 -21.37
C LYS A 53 -25.69 -10.30 -20.01
N SER A 54 -26.76 -10.69 -19.32
CA SER A 54 -27.08 -10.19 -17.97
C SER A 54 -25.97 -10.55 -16.97
N ASN A 55 -25.51 -11.80 -17.00
CA ASN A 55 -24.43 -12.28 -16.13
C ASN A 55 -23.11 -11.53 -16.42
N VAL A 56 -22.73 -11.38 -17.69
CA VAL A 56 -21.53 -10.61 -18.08
C VAL A 56 -21.62 -9.16 -17.62
N VAL A 57 -22.80 -8.52 -17.69
CA VAL A 57 -22.99 -7.15 -17.19
C VAL A 57 -22.85 -7.08 -15.67
N LYS A 58 -23.35 -8.08 -14.94
CA LYS A 58 -23.19 -8.18 -13.49
C LYS A 58 -21.73 -8.36 -13.11
N ASP A 59 -21.03 -9.28 -13.78
CA ASP A 59 -19.61 -9.54 -13.55
C ASP A 59 -18.77 -8.30 -13.85
N LYS A 60 -19.06 -7.60 -14.96
CA LYS A 60 -18.43 -6.32 -15.30
C LYS A 60 -18.56 -5.31 -14.17
N LYS A 61 -19.77 -5.12 -13.62
CA LYS A 61 -20.00 -4.17 -12.51
C LYS A 61 -19.24 -4.58 -11.25
N THR A 62 -19.19 -5.87 -10.94
CA THR A 62 -18.41 -6.39 -9.81
C THR A 62 -16.93 -6.09 -10.00
N THR A 63 -16.38 -6.39 -11.18
CA THR A 63 -14.98 -6.10 -11.51
C THR A 63 -14.67 -4.61 -11.45
N GLU A 64 -15.54 -3.74 -11.97
CA GLU A 64 -15.38 -2.28 -11.87
C GLU A 64 -15.34 -1.81 -10.40
N ALA A 65 -16.18 -2.38 -9.54
CA ALA A 65 -16.16 -2.08 -8.10
C ALA A 65 -14.89 -2.59 -7.41
N GLU A 66 -14.38 -3.77 -7.78
CA GLU A 66 -13.11 -4.29 -7.28
C GLU A 66 -11.91 -3.45 -7.73
N ILE A 67 -11.91 -2.99 -8.98
CA ILE A 67 -10.89 -2.07 -9.51
C ILE A 67 -10.87 -0.78 -8.68
N ALA A 68 -12.03 -0.14 -8.49
CA ALA A 68 -12.12 1.09 -7.71
C ALA A 68 -11.62 0.92 -6.27
N LYS A 69 -11.93 -0.22 -5.62
CA LYS A 69 -11.41 -0.55 -4.29
C LYS A 69 -9.88 -0.71 -4.29
N LYS A 70 -9.33 -1.38 -5.30
CA LYS A 70 -7.88 -1.57 -5.43
C LYS A 70 -7.16 -0.25 -5.71
N GLU A 71 -7.74 0.61 -6.54
CA GLU A 71 -7.20 1.95 -6.81
C GLU A 71 -7.16 2.80 -5.54
N GLN A 72 -8.22 2.75 -4.71
CA GLN A 72 -8.22 3.42 -3.40
C GLN A 72 -7.14 2.85 -2.48
N LEU A 73 -7.02 1.53 -2.38
CA LEU A 73 -5.98 0.89 -1.58
C LEU A 73 -4.57 1.28 -2.04
N ILE A 74 -4.33 1.35 -3.34
CA ILE A 74 -3.05 1.80 -3.91
C ILE A 74 -2.77 3.25 -3.51
N ALA A 75 -3.76 4.13 -3.60
CA ALA A 75 -3.60 5.53 -3.20
C ALA A 75 -3.28 5.67 -1.70
N ASP A 76 -3.97 4.91 -0.85
CA ASP A 76 -3.73 4.90 0.60
C ASP A 76 -2.33 4.37 0.93
N MET A 77 -1.91 3.27 0.29
CA MET A 77 -0.57 2.72 0.44
C MET A 77 0.51 3.70 -0.05
N GLN A 78 0.28 4.42 -1.14
CA GLN A 78 1.22 5.42 -1.65
C GLN A 78 1.37 6.59 -0.67
N ASN A 79 0.28 7.03 -0.03
CA ASN A 79 0.34 8.06 1.00
C ASN A 79 1.13 7.59 2.23
N GLN A 80 0.86 6.38 2.72
CA GLN A 80 1.60 5.78 3.83
C GLN A 80 3.10 5.64 3.52
N LEU A 81 3.43 5.25 2.29
CA LEU A 81 4.81 5.16 1.80
C LEU A 81 5.51 6.51 1.86
N ASN A 82 4.87 7.56 1.32
CA ASN A 82 5.43 8.92 1.29
C ASN A 82 5.63 9.46 2.72
N GLU A 83 4.68 9.22 3.63
CA GLU A 83 4.80 9.61 5.03
C GLU A 83 5.94 8.89 5.74
N SER A 84 6.09 7.58 5.54
CA SER A 84 7.19 6.80 6.10
C SER A 84 8.55 7.26 5.57
N GLU A 85 8.66 7.54 4.27
CA GLU A 85 9.87 8.12 3.68
C GLU A 85 10.24 9.47 4.29
N ALA A 86 9.26 10.34 4.52
CA ALA A 86 9.48 11.61 5.18
C ALA A 86 9.95 11.43 6.64
N ARG A 87 9.36 10.50 7.39
CA ARG A 87 9.78 10.16 8.76
C ARG A 87 11.21 9.64 8.81
N VAL A 88 11.57 8.69 7.93
CA VAL A 88 12.94 8.16 7.83
C VAL A 88 13.93 9.30 7.54
N LYS A 89 13.61 10.19 6.60
CA LYS A 89 14.46 11.34 6.29
C LYS A 89 14.67 12.24 7.51
N SER A 90 13.60 12.59 8.22
CA SER A 90 13.68 13.41 9.44
C SER A 90 14.54 12.75 10.52
N LEU A 91 14.34 11.45 10.77
CA LEU A 91 15.12 10.70 11.77
C LEU A 91 16.61 10.66 11.42
N LEU A 92 16.96 10.51 10.15
CA LEU A 92 18.35 10.51 9.70
C LEU A 92 19.01 11.90 9.84
N GLU A 93 18.28 12.97 9.53
CA GLU A 93 18.75 14.34 9.73
C GLU A 93 18.96 14.66 11.22
N GLU A 94 18.02 14.26 12.08
CA GLU A 94 18.15 14.39 13.53
C GLU A 94 19.31 13.57 14.08
N HIS A 95 19.47 12.33 13.62
CA HIS A 95 20.60 11.48 13.97
C HIS A 95 21.93 12.13 13.61
N GLN A 96 22.05 12.68 12.39
CA GLN A 96 23.28 13.37 11.95
C GLN A 96 23.60 14.59 12.83
N LYS A 97 22.60 15.41 13.17
CA LYS A 97 22.77 16.55 14.08
C LYS A 97 23.19 16.10 15.49
N ALA A 98 22.60 15.01 15.98
CA ALA A 98 22.94 14.44 17.28
C ALA A 98 24.39 13.91 17.31
N VAL A 99 24.84 13.22 16.25
CA VAL A 99 26.22 12.76 16.11
C VAL A 99 27.20 13.94 16.12
N GLN A 100 26.96 14.99 15.34
CA GLN A 100 27.82 16.17 15.32
C GLN A 100 27.91 16.85 16.69
N THR A 101 26.77 16.97 17.39
CA THR A 101 26.72 17.53 18.74
C THR A 101 27.53 16.68 19.73
N MET A 102 27.32 15.36 19.70
CA MET A 102 28.03 14.39 20.53
C MET A 102 29.55 14.42 20.29
N GLU A 103 29.98 14.51 19.03
CA GLU A 103 31.40 14.57 18.67
C GLU A 103 32.07 15.87 19.11
N SER A 104 31.41 17.01 18.88
CA SER A 104 31.88 18.31 19.35
C SER A 104 32.06 18.32 20.87
N GLN A 105 31.08 17.78 21.59
CA GLN A 105 31.13 17.69 23.05
C GLN A 105 32.21 16.69 23.51
N ARG A 106 32.40 15.58 22.80
CA ARG A 106 33.49 14.61 23.07
C ARG A 106 34.87 15.26 22.94
N GLU A 107 35.09 16.07 21.91
CA GLU A 107 36.36 16.79 21.73
C GLU A 107 36.57 17.88 22.79
N ALA A 108 35.51 18.59 23.18
CA ALA A 108 35.58 19.55 24.30
C ALA A 108 35.95 18.85 25.62
N LEU A 109 35.32 17.71 25.91
CA LEU A 109 35.61 16.91 27.10
C LEU A 109 37.05 16.38 27.07
N LYS A 110 37.53 15.91 25.92
CA LYS A 110 38.92 15.46 25.74
C LYS A 110 39.94 16.56 26.06
N LYS A 111 39.70 17.79 25.58
CA LYS A 111 40.54 18.96 25.90
C LYS A 111 40.52 19.25 27.40
N ARG A 112 39.34 19.27 28.01
CA ARG A 112 39.18 19.51 29.46
C ARG A 112 39.92 18.46 30.30
N LEU A 113 39.77 17.18 29.98
CA LEU A 113 40.46 16.08 30.67
C LEU A 113 41.98 16.18 30.52
N ARG A 114 42.47 16.53 29.32
CA ARG A 114 43.90 16.77 29.09
C ARG A 114 44.43 17.91 29.94
N THR A 115 43.74 19.05 29.96
CA THR A 115 44.11 20.19 30.84
C THR A 115 44.13 19.78 32.30
N MET A 116 43.14 18.99 32.76
CA MET A 116 43.10 18.50 34.14
C MET A 116 44.27 17.55 34.46
N ALA A 117 44.66 16.70 33.51
CA ALA A 117 45.82 15.82 33.66
C ALA A 117 47.15 16.59 33.67
N GLU A 118 47.28 17.63 32.83
CA GLU A 118 48.47 18.49 32.75
C GLU A 118 48.64 19.39 33.98
N GLN A 119 47.54 19.86 34.58
CA GLN A 119 47.56 20.77 35.74
C GLN A 119 47.53 20.05 37.10
N GLY A 120 47.11 18.78 37.16
CA GLY A 120 47.06 17.98 38.38
C GLY A 120 45.96 18.38 39.38
N GLN A 121 45.52 17.44 40.23
CA GLN A 121 44.51 17.69 41.27
C GLN A 121 44.96 18.68 42.36
N SER A 122 46.28 18.82 42.58
CA SER A 122 46.86 19.76 43.54
C SER A 122 46.51 21.22 43.25
N ASN A 123 46.22 21.55 41.98
CA ASN A 123 45.93 22.90 41.54
C ASN A 123 44.65 23.48 42.17
N TYR A 124 43.61 22.68 42.42
CA TYR A 124 42.38 23.19 43.06
C TYR A 124 42.59 23.56 44.54
N LEU A 125 43.37 22.76 45.27
CA LEU A 125 43.75 23.06 46.65
C LEU A 125 44.69 24.27 46.70
N GLU A 126 45.60 24.40 45.74
CA GLU A 126 46.48 25.55 45.60
C GLU A 126 45.70 26.85 45.31
N VAL A 127 44.67 26.79 44.48
CA VAL A 127 43.76 27.94 44.25
C VAL A 127 43.08 28.38 45.55
N ILE A 128 42.62 27.44 46.38
CA ILE A 128 41.97 27.74 47.66
C ILE A 128 43.00 28.26 48.69
N PHE A 129 44.18 27.66 48.80
CA PHE A 129 45.22 28.04 49.77
C PHE A 129 46.01 29.29 49.39
N SER A 130 45.94 29.75 48.14
CA SER A 130 46.50 31.03 47.70
C SER A 130 45.62 32.25 48.06
N ALA A 131 44.49 32.04 48.75
CA ALA A 131 43.59 33.11 49.15
C ALA A 131 44.22 34.05 50.19
N THR A 132 43.89 35.34 50.09
CA THR A 132 44.47 36.40 50.94
C THR A 132 43.62 36.74 52.17
N SER A 133 42.37 36.28 52.21
CA SER A 133 41.42 36.50 53.30
C SER A 133 40.41 35.36 53.41
N PHE A 134 39.70 35.27 54.55
CA PHE A 134 38.65 34.25 54.73
C PHE A 134 37.49 34.37 53.72
N SER A 135 37.14 35.61 53.32
CA SER A 135 36.12 35.85 52.30
C SER A 135 36.57 35.38 50.90
N ASP A 136 37.87 35.50 50.61
CA ASP A 136 38.48 35.04 49.35
C ASP A 136 38.51 33.50 49.32
N VAL A 137 38.79 32.83 50.45
CA VAL A 137 38.69 31.36 50.58
C VAL A 137 37.27 30.87 50.22
N LEU A 138 36.23 31.48 50.79
CA LEU A 138 34.84 31.07 50.53
C LEU A 138 34.47 31.25 49.05
N SER A 139 34.84 32.39 48.45
CA SER A 139 34.56 32.68 47.04
C SER A 139 35.26 31.69 46.10
N ARG A 140 36.50 31.31 46.40
CA ARG A 140 37.25 30.32 45.61
C ARG A 140 36.74 28.90 45.81
N TYR A 141 36.27 28.56 46.99
CA TYR A 141 35.61 27.28 47.24
C TYR A 141 34.33 27.15 46.39
N GLU A 142 33.48 28.18 46.38
CA GLU A 142 32.28 28.22 45.54
C GLU A 142 32.63 28.08 44.06
N LEU A 143 33.65 28.80 43.57
CA LEU A 143 34.13 28.68 42.20
C LEU A 143 34.57 27.25 41.85
N VAL A 144 35.32 26.58 42.74
CA VAL A 144 35.75 25.18 42.53
C VAL A 144 34.53 24.25 42.52
N GLN A 145 33.56 24.46 43.39
CA GLN A 145 32.32 23.68 43.37
C GLN A 145 31.54 23.86 42.07
N ASP A 146 31.41 25.09 41.57
CA ASP A 146 30.73 25.39 40.31
C ASP A 146 31.41 24.70 39.12
N VAL A 147 32.74 24.73 39.08
CA VAL A 147 33.53 24.06 38.03
C VAL A 147 33.33 22.54 38.08
N LEU A 148 33.37 21.93 39.28
CA LEU A 148 33.11 20.49 39.44
C LEU A 148 31.68 20.11 39.08
N GLY A 149 30.71 20.95 39.45
CA GLY A 149 29.30 20.79 39.07
C GLY A 149 29.09 20.86 37.56
N TYR A 150 29.74 21.83 36.91
CA TYR A 150 29.75 21.96 35.46
C TYR A 150 30.36 20.73 34.76
N ASP A 151 31.53 20.27 35.20
CA ASP A 151 32.20 19.10 34.61
C ASP A 151 31.35 17.83 34.78
N LYS A 152 30.69 17.65 35.94
CA LYS A 152 29.73 16.55 36.16
C LYS A 152 28.54 16.64 35.20
N LYS A 153 27.96 17.83 35.03
CA LYS A 153 26.85 18.06 34.10
C LYS A 153 27.28 17.78 32.66
N LEU A 154 28.47 18.22 32.27
CA LEU A 154 29.02 17.99 30.94
C LEU A 154 29.17 16.49 30.64
N LEU A 155 29.67 15.70 31.60
CA LEU A 155 29.76 14.25 31.48
C LEU A 155 28.39 13.58 31.34
N GLN A 156 27.41 14.03 32.14
CA GLN A 156 26.05 13.51 32.05
C GLN A 156 25.43 13.83 30.68
N THR A 157 25.53 15.07 30.21
CA THR A 157 25.02 15.46 28.89
C THR A 157 25.71 14.69 27.76
N GLN A 158 27.02 14.38 27.88
CA GLN A 158 27.71 13.55 26.89
C GLN A 158 27.11 12.14 26.83
N LYS A 159 26.83 11.54 27.99
CA LYS A 159 26.20 10.22 28.08
C LYS A 159 24.81 10.24 27.44
N ASP A 160 23.99 11.24 27.80
CA ASP A 160 22.65 11.41 27.26
C ASP A 160 22.68 11.58 25.72
N ASN A 161 23.68 12.28 25.19
CA ASN A 161 23.86 12.46 23.75
C ASN A 161 24.27 11.16 23.04
N VAL A 162 25.10 10.32 23.65
CA VAL A 162 25.43 8.98 23.11
C VAL A 162 24.18 8.12 23.06
N ASP A 163 23.39 8.10 24.13
CA ASP A 163 22.14 7.35 24.19
C ASP A 163 21.13 7.86 23.14
N ARG A 164 21.02 9.18 22.97
CA ARG A 164 20.16 9.80 21.95
C ARG A 164 20.57 9.38 20.53
N VAL A 165 21.85 9.36 20.21
CA VAL A 165 22.35 8.90 18.90
C VAL A 165 21.96 7.43 18.66
N MET A 166 22.13 6.57 19.67
CA MET A 166 21.76 5.15 19.56
C MET A 166 20.25 4.98 19.32
N VAL A 167 19.41 5.69 20.08
CA VAL A 167 17.94 5.62 19.95
C VAL A 167 17.49 6.09 18.57
N LEU A 168 18.00 7.23 18.08
CA LEU A 168 17.64 7.76 16.77
C LEU A 168 18.05 6.82 15.63
N LYS A 169 19.23 6.19 15.75
CA LYS A 169 19.68 5.19 14.79
C LYS A 169 18.73 3.99 14.74
N SER A 170 18.41 3.42 15.92
CA SER A 170 17.49 2.29 16.03
C SER A 170 16.10 2.63 15.50
N ALA A 171 15.58 3.81 15.82
CA ALA A 171 14.29 4.27 15.30
C ALA A 171 14.28 4.36 13.76
N ALA A 172 15.34 4.90 13.16
CA ALA A 172 15.48 4.96 11.71
C ALA A 172 15.59 3.57 11.06
N GLU A 173 16.23 2.60 11.73
CA GLU A 173 16.33 1.21 11.26
C GLU A 173 15.00 0.45 11.37
N ILE A 174 14.22 0.70 12.42
CA ILE A 174 12.88 0.12 12.59
C ILE A 174 11.94 0.65 11.52
N GLU A 175 11.85 1.98 11.37
CA GLU A 175 10.96 2.60 10.37
C GLU A 175 11.31 2.14 8.94
N LYS A 176 12.60 1.92 8.64
CA LYS A 176 13.02 1.35 7.34
C LYS A 176 12.61 -0.10 7.11
N LYS A 177 12.40 -0.89 8.16
CA LYS A 177 11.97 -2.30 8.07
C LYS A 177 10.45 -2.44 8.00
N GLU A 178 9.73 -1.46 8.53
CA GLU A 178 8.26 -1.41 8.49
C GLU A 178 7.73 -0.87 7.16
N LYS A 179 8.61 -0.24 6.36
CA LYS A 179 8.37 0.13 4.96
C LYS A 179 8.44 -1.08 4.04
#